data_AF-A0A426X2Z3-F1
#
_entry.id   AF-A0A426X2Z3-F1
#
_cell.length_a   1.000
_cell.length_b   1.000
_cell.length_c   1.000
_cell.angle_alpha   90.00
_cell.angle_beta   90.00
_cell.angle_gamma   90.00
#
_symmetry.space_group_name_H-M   'P 1'
#
loop_
_entity.id
_entity.type
_entity.pdbx_description
1 polymer ?
#
loop_
_entity_poly.entity_id
_entity_poly.type
_entity_poly.pdbx_seq_one_letter_code
_entity_poly.pdbx_strand_id
1 'polypeptide(L)'
;MSLLNPVSPSKLRADLYNFPCDDDESTTTAPSSVISVLASLLDRAIARNDRAAVNRGNAAVGDARSRAFESHQVLDMTIQSFLERIYRYARVAPPVYVVAYVYLDRLCQFNPGLRICSANAHRLLITAIMVASKFVEDL
;
A
#
# COMPACT_ATOMS: atom_id res chain seq x y z
N MET A 1 20.61 15.70 4.06
CA MET A 1 19.38 16.37 4.53
C MET A 1 18.37 16.35 3.39
N SER A 2 17.54 15.31 3.33
CA SER A 2 16.54 15.16 2.25
C SER A 2 15.36 16.08 2.55
N LEU A 3 15.17 17.10 1.69
CA LEU A 3 14.06 18.04 1.77
C LEU A 3 12.74 17.26 1.63
N LEU A 4 11.97 17.19 2.72
CA LEU A 4 10.58 16.76 2.70
C LEU A 4 9.79 17.80 1.90
N ASN A 5 9.66 17.60 0.59
CA ASN A 5 8.76 18.40 -0.22
C ASN A 5 7.34 18.26 0.35
N PRO A 6 6.66 19.36 0.72
CA PRO A 6 5.29 19.28 1.18
C PRO A 6 4.44 18.72 0.04
N VAL A 7 3.78 17.59 0.30
CA VAL A 7 2.86 16.95 -0.63
C VAL A 7 1.67 17.90 -0.84
N SER A 8 1.54 18.45 -2.04
CA SER A 8 0.41 19.30 -2.42
C SER A 8 -0.65 18.49 -3.19
N PRO A 9 -1.96 18.64 -2.89
CA PRO A 9 -3.04 17.91 -3.56
C PRO A 9 -3.08 18.09 -5.08
N SER A 10 -2.76 19.29 -5.57
CA SER A 10 -2.72 19.59 -7.01
C SER A 10 -1.55 18.90 -7.71
N LYS A 11 -0.42 18.75 -7.02
CA LYS A 11 0.76 18.03 -7.51
C LYS A 11 0.49 16.53 -7.61
N LEU A 12 -0.22 15.95 -6.63
CA LEU A 12 -0.66 14.55 -6.69
C LEU A 12 -1.56 14.27 -7.89
N ARG A 13 -2.47 15.18 -8.22
CA ARG A 13 -3.35 15.01 -9.38
C ARG A 13 -2.56 15.06 -10.69
N ALA A 14 -1.65 16.02 -10.85
CA ALA A 14 -0.79 16.08 -12.03
C ALA A 14 0.07 14.81 -12.15
N ASP A 15 0.68 14.36 -11.06
CA ASP A 15 1.48 13.13 -11.01
C ASP A 15 0.65 11.86 -11.26
N LEU A 16 -0.67 11.89 -11.05
CA LEU A 16 -1.60 10.78 -11.35
C LEU A 16 -2.06 10.73 -12.81
N TYR A 17 -1.86 11.78 -13.60
CA TYR A 17 -2.32 11.83 -14.99
C TYR A 17 -1.18 12.08 -15.99
N ASN A 18 0.00 12.50 -15.52
CA ASN A 18 1.17 12.76 -16.35
C ASN A 18 2.09 11.53 -16.35
N PHE A 19 1.68 10.47 -17.04
CA PHE A 19 2.48 9.26 -17.18
C PHE A 19 3.02 9.11 -18.60
N PRO A 20 4.35 9.14 -18.78
CA PRO A 20 4.96 8.66 -20.02
C PRO A 20 4.69 7.16 -20.09
N CYS A 21 3.94 6.74 -21.09
CA CYS A 21 3.85 5.33 -21.51
C CYS A 21 5.09 4.99 -22.36
N ASP A 22 6.27 5.47 -21.94
CA ASP A 22 7.50 5.31 -22.71
C ASP A 22 8.25 4.07 -22.24
N ASP A 23 8.51 3.19 -23.20
CA ASP A 23 9.24 1.92 -23.10
C ASP A 23 10.74 2.08 -22.77
N ASP A 24 11.21 3.28 -22.41
CA ASP A 24 12.63 3.56 -22.30
C ASP A 24 13.25 3.14 -20.95
N GLU A 25 14.08 2.10 -21.05
CA GLU A 25 14.84 1.37 -20.02
C GLU A 25 15.83 2.22 -19.17
N SER A 26 15.88 3.54 -19.32
CA SER A 26 16.99 4.36 -18.78
C SER A 26 16.60 5.52 -17.85
N THR A 27 15.32 5.79 -17.61
CA THR A 27 14.94 6.86 -16.68
C THR A 27 14.75 6.30 -15.28
N THR A 28 15.64 6.65 -14.34
CA THR A 28 15.41 6.44 -12.90
C THR A 28 14.19 7.27 -12.50
N THR A 29 13.00 6.69 -12.65
CA THR A 29 11.73 7.32 -12.32
C THR A 29 11.69 7.52 -10.81
N ALA A 30 11.74 8.78 -10.39
CA ALA A 30 11.51 9.13 -9.00
C ALA A 30 10.22 8.44 -8.53
N PRO A 31 10.19 7.85 -7.32
CA PRO A 31 8.97 7.22 -6.82
C PRO A 31 7.83 8.22 -6.91
N SER A 32 6.74 7.83 -7.56
CA SER A 32 5.61 8.74 -7.76
C SER A 32 5.19 9.29 -6.40
N SER A 33 4.86 10.57 -6.33
CA SER A 33 4.40 11.21 -5.08
C SER A 33 3.24 10.43 -4.44
N VAL A 34 2.44 9.76 -5.28
CA VAL A 34 1.39 8.80 -4.91
C VAL A 34 1.91 7.68 -4.01
N ILE A 35 3.03 7.02 -4.34
CA ILE A 35 3.61 5.95 -3.53
C ILE A 35 4.01 6.47 -2.15
N SER A 36 4.67 7.63 -2.09
CA SER A 36 5.10 8.22 -0.82
C SER A 36 3.91 8.58 0.09
N VAL A 37 2.83 9.11 -0.49
CA VAL A 37 1.60 9.43 0.24
C VAL A 37 0.91 8.17 0.74
N LEU A 38 0.72 7.18 -0.12
CA LEU A 38 0.06 5.93 0.25
C LEU A 38 0.86 5.18 1.33
N ALA A 39 2.19 5.13 1.22
CA ALA A 39 3.04 4.58 2.26
C ALA A 39 2.83 5.30 3.60
N SER A 40 2.86 6.64 3.59
CA SER A 40 2.65 7.45 4.80
C SER A 40 1.26 7.23 5.43
N LEU A 41 0.22 7.07 4.62
CA LEU A 41 -1.14 6.79 5.10
C LEU A 41 -1.24 5.38 5.70
N LEU A 42 -0.64 4.38 5.04
CA LEU A 42 -0.62 3.00 5.50
C LEU A 42 0.19 2.85 6.80
N ASP A 43 1.36 3.46 6.89
CA ASP A 43 2.20 3.43 8.10
C ASP A 43 1.46 4.06 9.30
N ARG A 44 0.76 5.18 9.09
CA ARG A 44 -0.08 5.80 10.14
C ARG A 44 -1.23 4.89 10.56
N ALA A 45 -1.88 4.21 9.62
CA ALA A 45 -2.96 3.27 9.90
C ALA A 45 -2.46 2.05 10.68
N ILE A 46 -1.34 1.46 10.25
CA ILE A 46 -0.67 0.33 10.91
C ILE A 46 -0.29 0.71 12.34
N ALA A 47 0.40 1.83 12.53
CA ALA A 47 0.82 2.29 13.86
C ALA A 47 -0.38 2.51 14.81
N ARG A 48 -1.50 3.03 14.29
CA ARG A 48 -2.74 3.19 15.07
C ARG A 48 -3.35 1.84 15.44
N ASN A 49 -3.39 0.90 14.51
CA ASN A 49 -3.98 -0.42 14.70
C ASN A 49 -3.15 -1.30 15.63
N ASP A 50 -1.81 -1.27 15.51
CA ASP A 50 -0.88 -2.00 16.37
C ASP A 50 -1.02 -1.54 17.83
N ARG A 51 -1.11 -0.23 18.08
CA ARG A 51 -1.40 0.33 19.42
C ARG A 51 -2.75 -0.13 19.97
N ALA A 52 -3.77 -0.17 19.11
CA ALA A 52 -5.10 -0.63 19.50
C ALA A 52 -5.14 -2.13 19.80
N ALA A 53 -4.31 -2.94 19.14
CA ALA A 53 -4.19 -4.37 19.39
C ALA A 53 -3.56 -4.66 20.77
N VAL A 54 -2.51 -3.93 21.14
CA VAL A 54 -1.88 -4.03 22.48
C VAL A 54 -2.89 -3.72 23.58
N ASN A 55 -3.70 -2.67 23.41
CA ASN A 55 -4.68 -2.25 24.42
C ASN A 55 -5.88 -3.20 24.56
N ARG A 56 -6.14 -4.08 23.59
CA ARG A 56 -7.31 -4.98 23.57
C ARG A 56 -7.02 -6.41 24.03
N GLY A 57 -5.78 -6.72 24.41
CA GLY A 57 -5.38 -8.01 24.98
C GLY A 57 -5.85 -9.22 24.17
N ASN A 58 -5.12 -9.62 23.12
CA ASN A 58 -5.33 -10.85 22.33
C ASN A 58 -6.76 -11.22 21.91
N ALA A 59 -7.72 -10.29 21.93
CA ALA A 59 -9.09 -10.50 21.47
C ALA A 59 -9.23 -10.41 19.92
N ALA A 60 -8.23 -10.90 19.19
CA ALA A 60 -8.29 -11.05 17.75
C ALA A 60 -8.59 -12.51 17.41
N VAL A 61 -9.80 -12.95 17.72
CA VAL A 61 -10.40 -14.09 17.00
C VAL A 61 -10.82 -13.53 15.64
N GLY A 62 -9.83 -13.25 14.79
CA GLY A 62 -10.07 -12.93 13.40
C GLY A 62 -10.67 -14.15 12.70
N ASP A 63 -11.59 -13.91 11.76
CA ASP A 63 -12.10 -14.96 10.88
C ASP A 63 -10.92 -15.76 10.29
N ALA A 64 -11.07 -17.08 10.11
CA ALA A 64 -10.02 -17.94 9.57
C ALA A 64 -9.46 -17.40 8.25
N ARG A 65 -10.30 -16.72 7.46
CA ARG A 65 -9.92 -16.04 6.21
C ARG A 65 -8.97 -14.86 6.43
N SER A 66 -9.13 -14.11 7.52
CA SER A 66 -8.24 -13.00 7.88
C SER A 66 -6.85 -13.50 8.28
N ARG A 67 -6.76 -14.69 8.87
CA ARG A 67 -5.47 -15.31 9.27
C ARG A 67 -4.61 -15.73 8.07
N ALA A 68 -5.19 -15.94 6.90
CA ALA A 68 -4.43 -16.26 5.69
C ALA A 68 -3.41 -15.16 5.32
N PHE A 69 -3.68 -13.91 5.73
CA PHE A 69 -2.81 -12.77 5.48
C PHE A 69 -1.81 -12.51 6.62
N GLU A 70 -1.95 -13.17 7.76
CA GLU A 70 -0.96 -13.08 8.84
C GLU A 70 0.37 -13.70 8.39
N SER A 71 1.45 -12.96 8.58
CA SER A 71 2.81 -13.42 8.36
C SER A 71 3.35 -14.01 9.65
N HIS A 72 3.92 -15.22 9.58
CA HIS A 72 4.65 -15.83 10.70
C HIS A 72 5.95 -15.06 11.01
N GLN A 73 6.52 -14.40 10.00
CA GLN A 73 7.68 -13.53 10.11
C GLN A 73 7.35 -12.20 9.42
N VAL A 74 7.38 -11.11 10.19
CA VAL A 74 7.20 -9.76 9.65
C VAL A 74 8.39 -9.44 8.76
N LEU A 75 8.11 -8.89 7.58
CA LEU A 75 9.14 -8.45 6.66
C LEU A 75 9.89 -7.27 7.29
N ASP A 76 11.22 -7.38 7.41
CA ASP A 76 12.08 -6.33 7.97
C ASP A 76 12.31 -5.21 6.95
N MET A 77 11.21 -4.59 6.53
CA MET A 77 11.23 -3.44 5.65
C MET A 77 9.99 -2.56 5.83
N THR A 78 10.12 -1.29 5.46
CA THR A 78 9.03 -0.33 5.53
C THR A 78 8.04 -0.53 4.38
N ILE A 79 6.80 -0.07 4.57
CA ILE A 79 5.78 -0.06 3.51
C ILE A 79 6.26 0.77 2.31
N GLN A 80 6.94 1.89 2.57
CA GLN A 80 7.51 2.70 1.50
C GLN A 80 8.51 1.90 0.65
N SER A 81 9.52 1.30 1.26
CA SER A 81 10.50 0.49 0.54
C SER A 81 9.86 -0.70 -0.18
N PHE A 82 8.77 -1.25 0.37
CA PHE A 82 8.06 -2.35 -0.25
C PHE A 82 7.31 -1.91 -1.51
N LEU A 83 6.57 -0.80 -1.44
CA LEU A 83 5.88 -0.22 -2.60
C LEU A 83 6.86 0.24 -3.68
N GLU A 84 8.00 0.84 -3.30
CA GLU A 84 9.05 1.24 -4.24
C GLU A 84 9.65 0.03 -4.99
N ARG A 85 9.81 -1.11 -4.30
CA ARG A 85 10.25 -2.36 -4.96
C ARG A 85 9.21 -2.87 -5.95
N ILE A 86 7.93 -2.87 -5.58
CA ILE A 86 6.86 -3.27 -6.51
C ILE A 86 6.87 -2.36 -7.74
N TYR A 87 6.98 -1.05 -7.55
CA TYR A 87 7.05 -0.08 -8.65
C TYR A 87 8.25 -0.35 -9.56
N ARG A 88 9.43 -0.58 -9.00
CA ARG A 88 10.65 -0.85 -9.76
C ARG A 88 10.60 -2.18 -10.52
N TYR A 89 10.11 -3.25 -9.91
CA TYR A 89 10.26 -4.60 -10.47
C TYR A 89 9.02 -5.11 -11.19
N ALA A 90 7.81 -4.77 -10.72
CA ALA A 90 6.57 -5.19 -11.37
C ALA A 90 6.08 -4.19 -12.41
N ARG A 91 6.64 -2.96 -12.43
CA ARG A 91 6.31 -1.87 -13.38
C ARG A 91 4.81 -1.54 -13.45
N VAL A 92 4.11 -1.75 -12.34
CA VAL A 92 2.67 -1.49 -12.21
C VAL A 92 2.39 0.02 -12.25
N ALA A 93 1.34 0.44 -12.96
CA ALA A 93 1.00 1.84 -13.10
C ALA A 93 0.54 2.48 -11.76
N PRO A 94 0.87 3.76 -11.46
CA PRO A 94 0.49 4.39 -10.19
C PRO A 94 -1.01 4.41 -9.84
N PRO A 95 -1.97 4.50 -10.80
CA PRO A 95 -3.40 4.38 -10.50
C PRO A 95 -3.77 3.06 -9.82
N VAL A 96 -3.06 1.97 -10.12
CA VAL A 96 -3.27 0.65 -9.49
C VAL A 96 -3.07 0.72 -7.98
N TYR A 97 -2.08 1.47 -7.51
CA TYR A 97 -1.80 1.62 -6.07
C TYR A 97 -2.92 2.35 -5.34
N VAL A 98 -3.54 3.34 -6.00
CA VAL A 98 -4.71 4.06 -5.46
C VAL A 98 -5.90 3.12 -5.35
N VAL A 99 -6.17 2.33 -6.40
CA VAL A 99 -7.25 1.34 -6.39
C VAL A 99 -6.99 0.25 -5.34
N ALA A 100 -5.76 -0.23 -5.21
CA ALA A 100 -5.36 -1.18 -4.18
C ALA A 100 -5.62 -0.63 -2.77
N TYR A 101 -5.30 0.64 -2.50
CA TYR A 101 -5.62 1.28 -1.23
C TYR A 101 -7.14 1.31 -0.95
N VAL A 102 -7.96 1.62 -1.96
CA VAL A 102 -9.42 1.56 -1.85
C VAL A 102 -9.91 0.14 -1.57
N TYR A 103 -9.31 -0.88 -2.18
CA TYR A 103 -9.64 -2.28 -1.88
C TYR A 103 -9.30 -2.66 -0.45
N LEU A 104 -8.17 -2.21 0.09
CA LEU A 104 -7.81 -2.45 1.48
C LEU A 104 -8.79 -1.79 2.46
N ASP A 105 -9.17 -0.54 2.21
CA ASP A 105 -10.16 0.17 3.02
C ASP A 105 -11.51 -0.55 3.03
N ARG A 106 -12.02 -0.91 1.84
CA ARG A 106 -13.26 -1.68 1.70
C ARG A 106 -13.18 -3.04 2.39
N LEU A 107 -12.05 -3.74 2.26
CA LEU A 107 -11.87 -5.05 2.88
C LEU A 107 -11.97 -4.96 4.41
N CYS A 108 -11.42 -3.91 5.01
CA CYS A 108 -11.56 -3.65 6.46
C CYS A 108 -12.99 -3.30 6.86
N GLN A 109 -13.72 -2.56 6.03
CA GLN A 109 -15.12 -2.23 6.28
C GLN A 109 -16.03 -3.47 6.23
N PHE A 110 -15.82 -4.36 5.27
CA PHE A 110 -16.60 -5.59 5.14
C PHE A 110 -16.25 -6.66 6.17
N ASN A 111 -15.04 -6.60 6.76
CA ASN A 111 -14.56 -7.57 7.72
C ASN A 111 -14.13 -6.86 9.02
N PRO A 112 -15.05 -6.58 9.96
CA PRO A 112 -14.74 -5.82 11.19
C PRO A 112 -13.64 -6.44 12.08
N GLY A 113 -13.36 -7.73 11.90
CA GLY A 113 -12.28 -8.46 12.57
C GLY A 113 -10.91 -8.32 11.89
N LEU A 114 -10.86 -7.90 10.62
CA LEU A 114 -9.62 -7.66 9.89
C LEU A 114 -9.15 -6.22 10.12
N ARG A 115 -7.93 -6.07 10.61
CA ARG A 115 -7.25 -4.77 10.67
C ARG A 115 -5.90 -4.88 10.01
N ILE A 116 -5.52 -3.84 9.28
CA ILE A 116 -4.19 -3.73 8.71
C ILE A 116 -3.20 -3.48 9.85
N CYS A 117 -2.28 -4.40 10.08
CA CYS A 117 -1.25 -4.35 11.10
C CYS A 117 0.10 -4.74 10.49
N SER A 118 1.18 -4.51 11.23
CA SER A 118 2.55 -4.84 10.76
C SER A 118 2.69 -6.30 10.32
N ALA A 119 1.97 -7.23 10.96
CA ALA A 119 2.00 -8.66 10.66
C ALA A 119 1.20 -9.08 9.41
N ASN A 120 0.36 -8.24 8.80
CA ASN A 120 -0.41 -8.62 7.62
C ASN A 120 -0.33 -7.60 6.48
N ALA A 121 0.14 -6.37 6.74
CA ALA A 121 0.13 -5.27 5.79
C ALA A 121 0.81 -5.61 4.47
N HIS A 122 2.01 -6.19 4.50
CA HIS A 122 2.76 -6.56 3.30
C HIS A 122 2.01 -7.55 2.41
N ARG A 123 1.44 -8.61 3.01
CA ARG A 123 0.68 -9.64 2.30
C ARG A 123 -0.63 -9.10 1.73
N LEU A 124 -1.36 -8.31 2.53
CA LEU A 124 -2.58 -7.65 2.07
C LEU A 124 -2.29 -6.70 0.90
N LEU A 125 -1.22 -5.93 0.99
CA LEU A 125 -0.88 -4.92 -0.01
C LEU A 125 -0.51 -5.54 -1.36
N ILE A 126 0.32 -6.59 -1.39
CA ILE A 126 0.64 -7.27 -2.66
C ILE A 126 -0.59 -7.92 -3.27
N THR A 127 -1.47 -8.53 -2.47
CA THR A 127 -2.72 -9.10 -2.97
C THR A 127 -3.62 -8.02 -3.55
N ALA A 128 -3.80 -6.89 -2.86
CA ALA A 128 -4.62 -5.79 -3.34
C ALA A 128 -4.07 -5.18 -4.64
N ILE A 129 -2.74 -5.03 -4.74
CA ILE A 129 -2.07 -4.54 -5.96
C ILE A 129 -2.26 -5.51 -7.12
N MET A 130 -2.05 -6.81 -6.91
CA MET A 130 -2.24 -7.83 -7.97
C MET A 130 -3.68 -7.89 -8.46
N VAL A 131 -4.66 -7.74 -7.56
CA VAL A 131 -6.07 -7.71 -7.95
C VAL A 131 -6.36 -6.41 -8.70
N ALA A 132 -5.89 -5.27 -8.22
CA ALA A 132 -6.11 -3.98 -8.85
C ALA A 132 -5.45 -3.86 -10.24
N SER A 133 -4.25 -4.40 -10.43
CA SER A 133 -3.54 -4.33 -11.72
C SER A 133 -4.33 -5.01 -12.82
N LYS A 134 -4.91 -6.18 -12.52
CA LYS A 134 -5.77 -6.92 -13.45
C LYS A 134 -6.98 -6.12 -13.93
N PHE A 135 -7.51 -5.20 -13.14
CA PHE A 135 -8.67 -4.40 -13.56
C PHE A 135 -8.27 -3.08 -14.21
N VAL A 136 -7.22 -2.43 -13.72
CA VAL A 136 -6.85 -1.07 -14.12
C VAL A 136 -6.00 -1.06 -15.39
N GLU A 137 -5.20 -2.09 -15.63
CA GLU A 137 -4.34 -2.17 -16.82
C GLU A 137 -5.07 -2.73 -18.06
N ASP A 138 -6.20 -3.44 -17.85
CA ASP A 138 -7.08 -3.93 -18.94
C ASP A 138 -8.09 -2.87 -19.43
N LEU A 139 -8.06 -1.66 -18.84
CA LEU A 139 -9.03 -0.58 -19.02
C LEU A 139 -8.47 0.54 -19.91
#